data_AF-A0A2W7AJF9-F1
#
_entry.id   AF-A0A2W7AJF9-F1
#
_cell.length_a   1.000
_cell.length_b   1.000
_cell.length_c   1.000
_cell.angle_alpha   90.00
_cell.angle_beta   90.00
_cell.angle_gamma   90.00
#
_symmetry.space_group_name_H-M   'P 1'
#
loop_
_entity.id
_entity.type
_entity.pdbx_description
1 polymer ?
#
loop_
_entity_poly.entity_id
_entity_poly.type
_entity_poly.pdbx_seq_one_letter_code
_entity_poly.pdbx_strand_id
1 'polypeptide(L)'
;MSTSVNDKPQLTAAILLKDAEVKSIKWVQAQLALADYLDKSGVDGIVGDKTLSALAALKKDFYLEYPEAIGPSTIDLLASVEAKHEVVDQPSNPSSTVNPEAGKKTGKTATLPKVGLIYENEMVFPDTHITWGEMTKALSRLPMGTSEFGSPDQVVNNMIELAKVFGKVRTKFGSPIAINSAYRPPNLAIGVSKSYHKSGRALDVRPLDGNFKKLLEVIQAVPEVKGIGVAGPSRGFWHIDIRSGQRVSFRY
;
A
#
# COMPACT_ATOMS: atom_id res chain seq x y z
N MET A 1 34.90 -15.99 -13.12
CA MET A 1 33.49 -16.12 -13.54
C MET A 1 32.70 -15.07 -12.78
N SER A 2 32.13 -14.10 -13.49
CA SER A 2 31.42 -12.94 -12.91
C SER A 2 29.97 -13.33 -12.68
N THR A 3 29.56 -13.56 -11.43
CA THR A 3 28.17 -13.82 -11.05
C THR A 3 27.62 -12.56 -10.37
N SER A 4 26.62 -11.95 -10.99
CA SER A 4 26.13 -10.61 -10.64
C SER A 4 25.39 -10.58 -9.30
N VAL A 5 25.44 -9.43 -8.62
CA VAL A 5 24.74 -9.13 -7.34
C VAL A 5 23.20 -9.18 -7.48
N ASN A 6 22.66 -9.47 -8.66
CA ASN A 6 21.22 -9.36 -8.94
C ASN A 6 20.41 -10.64 -8.72
N ASP A 7 21.07 -11.78 -8.48
CA ASP A 7 20.34 -13.05 -8.34
C ASP A 7 19.73 -13.21 -6.95
N LYS A 8 18.40 -13.28 -6.90
CA LYS A 8 17.62 -13.51 -5.69
C LYS A 8 18.08 -14.81 -4.98
N PRO A 9 18.47 -14.75 -3.69
CA PRO A 9 18.87 -15.94 -2.94
C PRO A 9 17.78 -17.02 -2.93
N GLN A 10 18.16 -18.29 -3.06
CA GLN A 10 17.25 -19.43 -2.99
C GLN A 10 17.51 -20.16 -1.66
N LEU A 11 16.78 -19.77 -0.62
CA LEU A 11 16.86 -20.42 0.69
C LEU A 11 15.71 -21.41 0.83
N THR A 12 15.99 -22.62 1.31
CA THR A 12 14.97 -23.63 1.64
C THR A 12 14.64 -23.69 3.13
N ALA A 13 15.46 -23.05 3.97
CA ALA A 13 15.29 -22.94 5.41
C ALA A 13 15.79 -21.58 5.91
N ALA A 14 15.40 -21.21 7.14
CA ALA A 14 15.88 -20.00 7.78
C ALA A 14 17.31 -20.19 8.31
N ILE A 15 18.17 -19.20 8.05
CA ILE A 15 19.55 -19.12 8.54
C ILE A 15 19.81 -17.74 9.14
N LEU A 16 20.76 -17.61 10.06
CA LEU A 16 21.20 -16.28 10.50
C LEU A 16 21.86 -15.57 9.31
N LEU A 17 21.61 -14.27 9.14
CA LEU A 17 22.18 -13.51 8.02
C LEU A 17 23.72 -13.58 8.00
N LYS A 18 24.35 -13.61 9.18
CA LYS A 18 25.81 -13.75 9.32
C LYS A 18 26.38 -15.06 8.77
N ASP A 19 25.55 -16.10 8.71
CA ASP A 19 25.95 -17.43 8.24
C ASP A 19 25.64 -17.63 6.74
N ALA A 20 25.04 -16.63 6.08
CA ALA A 20 24.72 -16.68 4.66
C ALA A 20 25.96 -16.44 3.78
N GLU A 21 25.88 -16.87 2.52
CA GLU A 21 26.93 -16.59 1.54
C GLU A 21 27.08 -15.07 1.32
N VAL A 22 28.32 -14.59 1.12
CA VAL A 22 28.61 -13.15 0.94
C VAL A 22 27.76 -12.49 -0.15
N LYS A 23 27.47 -13.20 -1.25
CA LYS A 23 26.57 -12.70 -2.30
C LYS A 23 25.13 -12.48 -1.80
N SER A 24 24.62 -13.37 -0.95
CA SER A 24 23.29 -13.26 -0.35
C SER A 24 23.27 -12.12 0.66
N ILE A 25 24.33 -11.95 1.45
CA ILE A 25 24.48 -10.81 2.36
C ILE A 25 24.44 -9.49 1.58
N LYS A 26 25.23 -9.36 0.52
CA LYS A 26 25.24 -8.16 -0.34
C LYS A 26 23.89 -7.90 -0.99
N TRP A 27 23.21 -8.95 -1.45
CA TRP A 27 21.86 -8.81 -2.01
C TRP A 27 20.88 -8.30 -0.95
N VAL A 28 20.87 -8.88 0.27
CA VAL A 28 20.01 -8.42 1.37
C VAL A 28 20.31 -6.97 1.75
N GLN A 29 21.58 -6.60 1.90
CA GLN A 29 21.99 -5.22 2.18
C GLN A 29 21.55 -4.25 1.06
N ALA A 30 21.67 -4.66 -0.20
CA ALA A 30 21.23 -3.85 -1.34
C ALA A 30 19.70 -3.61 -1.30
N GLN A 31 18.92 -4.64 -0.96
CA GLN A 31 17.47 -4.49 -0.79
C GLN A 31 17.11 -3.64 0.43
N LEU A 32 17.82 -3.81 1.56
CA LEU A 32 17.65 -2.94 2.73
C LEU A 32 18.01 -1.48 2.43
N ALA A 33 19.02 -1.25 1.60
CA ALA A 33 19.41 0.10 1.18
C ALA A 33 18.42 0.70 0.18
N LEU A 34 17.91 -0.10 -0.77
CA LEU A 34 16.82 0.30 -1.65
C LEU A 34 15.57 0.67 -0.85
N ALA A 35 15.30 -0.09 0.20
CA ALA A 35 14.19 0.12 1.12
C ALA A 35 14.48 1.17 2.21
N ASP A 36 15.60 1.90 2.18
CA ASP A 36 15.94 2.97 3.15
C ASP A 36 15.98 2.51 4.62
N TYR A 37 16.41 1.27 4.88
CA TYR A 37 16.76 0.77 6.22
C TYR A 37 18.27 0.79 6.46
N LEU A 38 19.07 0.83 5.39
CA LEU A 38 20.52 0.80 5.43
C LEU A 38 21.10 1.85 4.48
N ASP A 39 22.18 2.52 4.87
CA ASP A 39 22.90 3.41 3.96
C ASP A 39 23.48 2.62 2.78
N LYS A 40 23.54 3.22 1.58
CA LYS A 40 24.15 2.58 0.41
C LYS A 40 25.61 2.17 0.63
N SER A 41 26.32 2.89 1.52
CA SER A 41 27.69 2.55 1.93
C SER A 41 27.78 1.28 2.79
N GLY A 42 26.66 0.83 3.37
CA GLY A 42 26.55 -0.42 4.14
C GLY A 42 26.37 -1.67 3.29
N VAL A 43 26.41 -1.57 1.95
CA VAL A 43 26.34 -2.74 1.03
C VAL A 43 27.76 -3.28 0.80
N ASP A 44 28.35 -3.85 1.83
CA ASP A 44 29.76 -4.27 1.87
C ASP A 44 29.95 -5.80 1.91
N GLY A 45 28.88 -6.56 2.19
CA GLY A 45 28.91 -8.01 2.40
C GLY A 45 29.27 -8.41 3.83
N ILE A 46 29.30 -7.47 4.78
CA ILE A 46 29.68 -7.69 6.17
C ILE A 46 28.45 -7.47 7.08
N VAL A 47 28.14 -8.48 7.90
CA VAL A 47 27.01 -8.41 8.83
C VAL A 47 27.45 -7.77 10.14
N GLY A 48 27.35 -6.44 10.21
CA GLY A 48 27.52 -5.66 11.44
C GLY A 48 26.19 -5.19 12.05
N ASP A 49 26.27 -4.46 13.17
CA ASP A 49 25.10 -4.00 13.94
C ASP A 49 24.12 -3.16 13.11
N LYS A 50 24.61 -2.36 12.16
CA LYS A 50 23.76 -1.58 11.24
C LYS A 50 22.93 -2.49 10.33
N THR A 51 23.56 -3.53 9.76
CA THR A 51 22.87 -4.51 8.90
C THR A 51 21.81 -5.27 9.69
N LEU A 52 22.13 -5.71 10.91
CA LEU A 52 21.18 -6.43 11.77
C LEU A 52 20.04 -5.53 12.23
N SER A 53 20.32 -4.28 12.61
CA SER A 53 19.29 -3.30 13.00
C SER A 53 18.36 -2.98 11.83
N ALA A 54 18.91 -2.81 10.63
CA ALA A 54 18.15 -2.58 9.41
C ALA A 54 17.22 -3.76 9.09
N LEU A 55 17.75 -4.99 9.16
CA LEU A 55 16.95 -6.19 8.95
C LEU A 55 15.85 -6.33 10.01
N ALA A 56 16.17 -6.12 11.28
CA ALA A 56 15.21 -6.19 12.38
C ALA A 56 14.09 -5.16 12.22
N ALA A 57 14.42 -3.93 11.82
CA ALA A 57 13.45 -2.86 11.57
C ALA A 57 12.51 -3.21 10.41
N LEU A 58 13.05 -3.68 9.27
CA LEU A 58 12.22 -4.18 8.16
C LEU A 58 11.30 -5.30 8.65
N LYS A 59 11.85 -6.31 9.30
CA LYS A 59 11.07 -7.47 9.75
C LYS A 59 9.99 -7.07 10.75
N LYS A 60 10.26 -6.09 11.63
CA LYS A 60 9.26 -5.52 12.54
C LYS A 60 8.11 -4.84 11.78
N ASP A 61 8.41 -4.02 10.78
CA ASP A 61 7.39 -3.31 9.99
C ASP A 61 6.49 -4.28 9.19
N PHE A 62 7.03 -5.46 8.87
CA PHE A 62 6.33 -6.52 8.13
C PHE A 62 5.90 -7.71 9.02
N TYR A 63 6.00 -7.57 10.35
CA TYR A 63 5.63 -8.61 11.33
C TYR A 63 6.28 -9.99 11.11
N LEU A 64 7.51 -10.01 10.61
CA LEU A 64 8.33 -11.22 10.48
C LEU A 64 9.13 -11.46 11.77
N GLU A 65 9.10 -12.70 12.26
CA GLU A 65 9.85 -13.13 13.45
C GLU A 65 11.33 -13.38 13.14
N TYR A 66 12.14 -13.55 14.19
CA TYR A 66 13.59 -13.83 14.13
C TYR A 66 14.39 -12.68 13.49
N PRO A 67 14.61 -11.55 14.20
CA PRO A 67 15.10 -10.30 13.61
C PRO A 67 16.44 -10.41 12.85
N GLU A 68 17.27 -11.39 13.19
CA GLU A 68 18.60 -11.59 12.58
C GLU A 68 18.63 -12.67 11.49
N ALA A 69 17.54 -13.43 11.33
CA ALA A 69 17.48 -14.55 10.40
C ALA A 69 16.83 -14.18 9.06
N ILE A 70 17.32 -14.78 7.98
CA ILE A 70 16.71 -14.73 6.66
C ILE A 70 16.22 -16.13 6.29
N GLY A 71 14.99 -16.21 5.78
CA GLY A 71 14.40 -17.43 5.23
C GLY A 71 13.57 -17.10 3.98
N PRO A 72 12.86 -18.07 3.39
CA PRO A 72 12.11 -17.87 2.15
C PRO A 72 11.20 -16.63 2.18
N SER A 73 10.44 -16.45 3.26
CA SER A 73 9.52 -15.31 3.42
C SER A 73 10.24 -13.95 3.50
N THR A 74 11.37 -13.87 4.20
CA THR A 74 12.18 -12.65 4.24
C THR A 74 12.76 -12.32 2.87
N ILE A 75 13.20 -13.33 2.12
CA ILE A 75 13.76 -13.13 0.77
C ILE A 75 12.67 -12.73 -0.23
N ASP A 76 11.48 -13.34 -0.16
CA ASP A 76 10.34 -12.94 -0.99
C ASP A 76 9.93 -11.49 -0.70
N LEU A 77 9.89 -11.11 0.58
CA LEU A 77 9.67 -9.74 1.00
C LEU A 77 10.72 -8.80 0.40
N LEU A 78 12.00 -9.06 0.64
CA LEU A 78 13.11 -8.25 0.16
C LEU A 78 13.15 -8.17 -1.38
N ALA A 79 12.69 -9.19 -2.09
CA ALA A 79 12.64 -9.18 -3.55
C ALA A 79 11.50 -8.31 -4.09
N SER A 80 10.47 -8.03 -3.27
CA SER A 80 9.35 -7.19 -3.67
C SER A 80 9.59 -5.70 -3.44
N VAL A 81 10.56 -5.32 -2.59
CA VAL A 81 10.76 -3.93 -2.18
C VAL A 81 11.10 -3.02 -3.34
N GLU A 82 10.43 -1.88 -3.40
CA GLU A 82 10.78 -0.76 -4.30
C GLU A 82 11.30 0.42 -3.47
N ALA A 83 11.89 1.40 -4.17
CA ALA A 83 12.36 2.63 -3.55
C ALA A 83 11.26 3.34 -2.74
N LYS A 84 11.66 4.01 -1.65
CA LYS A 84 10.79 4.76 -0.75
C LYS A 84 9.94 5.80 -1.48
N HIS A 85 8.65 5.86 -1.14
CA HIS A 85 7.68 6.83 -1.68
C HIS A 85 7.30 7.88 -0.63
N GLU A 86 7.37 9.17 -0.98
CA GLU A 86 6.98 10.24 -0.05
C GLU A 86 5.46 10.30 0.21
N VAL A 87 5.08 10.62 1.45
CA VAL A 87 3.70 10.66 1.96
C VAL A 87 3.35 12.08 2.40
N VAL A 88 2.64 12.85 1.56
CA VAL A 88 2.36 14.28 1.83
C VAL A 88 0.87 14.56 2.16
N ASP A 89 -0.05 13.61 1.98
CA ASP A 89 -1.52 13.83 2.11
C ASP A 89 -2.20 12.86 3.09
N GLN A 90 -1.49 12.47 4.15
CA GLN A 90 -2.09 11.73 5.26
C GLN A 90 -2.60 12.71 6.33
N PRO A 91 -3.80 12.51 6.90
CA PRO A 91 -4.25 13.31 8.02
C PRO A 91 -3.33 13.08 9.23
N SER A 92 -2.87 14.14 9.88
CA SER A 92 -2.07 14.04 11.11
C SER A 92 -2.86 13.45 12.29
N ASN A 93 -4.18 13.65 12.30
CA ASN A 93 -5.13 13.06 13.27
C ASN A 93 -6.32 12.46 12.51
N PRO A 94 -6.21 11.20 12.04
CA PRO A 94 -7.26 10.59 11.25
C PRO A 94 -8.44 10.15 12.14
N SER A 95 -9.68 10.38 11.70
CA SER A 95 -10.91 10.12 12.48
C SER A 95 -11.03 8.67 12.94
N SER A 96 -11.27 8.42 14.23
CA SER A 96 -11.42 7.08 14.80
C SER A 96 -12.85 6.55 14.79
N THR A 97 -13.82 7.29 14.23
CA THR A 97 -15.25 6.94 14.31
C THR A 97 -15.82 6.49 12.97
N VAL A 98 -16.86 5.65 13.04
CA VAL A 98 -17.62 5.21 11.88
C VAL A 98 -18.66 6.27 11.49
N ASN A 99 -18.87 6.47 10.19
CA ASN A 99 -19.93 7.33 9.68
C ASN A 99 -21.30 6.60 9.78
N PRO A 100 -22.25 7.06 10.63
CA PRO A 100 -23.56 6.42 10.76
C PRO A 100 -24.47 6.62 9.54
N GLU A 101 -24.14 7.58 8.67
CA GLU A 101 -24.90 7.87 7.46
C GLU A 101 -24.42 7.08 6.24
N ALA A 102 -23.32 6.32 6.37
CA ALA A 102 -22.77 5.56 5.26
C ALA A 102 -23.81 4.62 4.63
N GLY A 103 -23.99 4.75 3.31
CA GLY A 103 -24.97 4.04 2.51
C GLY A 103 -26.26 4.80 2.23
N LYS A 104 -26.51 5.91 2.91
CA LYS A 104 -27.68 6.76 2.67
C LYS A 104 -27.39 7.78 1.58
N LYS A 105 -28.43 8.17 0.83
CA LYS A 105 -28.37 9.28 -0.14
C LYS A 105 -28.47 10.63 0.56
N THR A 106 -27.45 10.97 1.35
CA THR A 106 -27.38 12.19 2.17
C THR A 106 -26.00 12.85 2.07
N GLY A 107 -25.88 14.07 2.62
CA GLY A 107 -24.66 14.88 2.56
C GLY A 107 -24.60 15.74 1.30
N LYS A 108 -23.39 16.14 0.90
CA LYS A 108 -23.18 16.91 -0.34
C LYS A 108 -23.53 16.07 -1.57
N THR A 109 -23.75 16.74 -2.70
CA THR A 109 -24.04 16.08 -3.98
C THR A 109 -23.08 16.54 -5.07
N ALA A 110 -22.83 15.66 -6.03
CA ALA A 110 -22.13 15.98 -7.27
C ALA A 110 -22.69 15.14 -8.43
N THR A 111 -22.44 15.55 -9.66
CA THR A 111 -22.76 14.74 -10.84
C THR A 111 -21.48 14.17 -11.40
N LEU A 112 -21.40 12.85 -11.48
CA LEU A 112 -20.28 12.15 -12.10
C LEU A 112 -20.65 11.62 -13.49
N PRO A 113 -19.69 11.57 -14.42
CA PRO A 113 -19.89 10.88 -15.69
C PRO A 113 -20.33 9.42 -15.48
N LYS A 114 -21.23 8.93 -16.34
CA LYS A 114 -21.86 7.59 -16.32
C LYS A 114 -22.73 7.24 -15.12
N VAL A 115 -22.42 7.73 -13.93
CA VAL A 115 -23.16 7.44 -12.69
C VAL A 115 -24.33 8.40 -12.52
N GLY A 116 -24.18 9.65 -12.96
CA GLY A 116 -25.17 10.69 -12.74
C GLY A 116 -25.04 11.34 -11.36
N LEU A 117 -26.16 11.73 -10.77
CA LEU A 117 -26.21 12.36 -9.45
C LEU A 117 -25.78 11.36 -8.38
N ILE A 118 -24.79 11.76 -7.57
CA ILE A 118 -24.30 11.01 -6.41
C ILE A 118 -24.42 11.82 -5.13
N TYR A 119 -24.46 11.12 -4.00
CA TYR A 119 -24.46 11.71 -2.66
C TYR A 119 -23.19 11.33 -1.90
N GLU A 120 -22.69 12.22 -1.05
CA GLU A 120 -21.47 12.04 -0.26
C GLU A 120 -21.48 10.75 0.58
N ASN A 121 -22.63 10.43 1.20
CA ASN A 121 -22.76 9.23 2.02
C ASN A 121 -23.22 8.00 1.23
N GLU A 122 -23.53 8.13 -0.06
CA GLU A 122 -23.94 7.00 -0.90
C GLU A 122 -22.74 6.10 -1.17
N MET A 123 -22.95 4.78 -1.16
CA MET A 123 -21.91 3.82 -1.51
C MET A 123 -21.50 4.00 -2.98
N VAL A 124 -20.20 3.92 -3.26
CA VAL A 124 -19.68 3.90 -4.63
C VAL A 124 -20.26 2.74 -5.42
N PHE A 125 -20.42 1.59 -4.77
CA PHE A 125 -21.10 0.41 -5.29
C PHE A 125 -21.81 -0.32 -4.13
N PRO A 126 -23.00 -0.93 -4.34
CA PRO A 126 -23.72 -1.64 -3.29
C PRO A 126 -22.83 -2.65 -2.52
N ASP A 127 -23.04 -2.73 -1.21
CA ASP A 127 -22.38 -3.67 -0.29
C ASP A 127 -20.83 -3.58 -0.20
N THR A 128 -20.20 -2.59 -0.83
CA THR A 128 -18.75 -2.37 -0.71
C THR A 128 -18.36 -1.59 0.54
N HIS A 129 -19.34 -0.97 1.18
CA HIS A 129 -19.22 -0.11 2.36
C HIS A 129 -18.35 1.15 2.19
N ILE A 130 -17.80 1.45 1.02
CA ILE A 130 -17.05 2.69 0.75
C ILE A 130 -17.97 3.74 0.10
N THR A 131 -18.02 4.94 0.66
CA THR A 131 -18.86 6.02 0.15
C THR A 131 -18.14 6.90 -0.89
N TRP A 132 -18.91 7.65 -1.68
CA TRP A 132 -18.34 8.66 -2.56
C TRP A 132 -17.57 9.74 -1.79
N GLY A 133 -18.01 10.10 -0.60
CA GLY A 133 -17.31 11.00 0.30
C GLY A 133 -15.93 10.49 0.69
N GLU A 134 -15.80 9.21 1.05
CA GLU A 134 -14.51 8.57 1.32
C GLU A 134 -13.63 8.53 0.05
N MET A 135 -14.22 8.23 -1.11
CA MET A 135 -13.51 8.11 -2.39
C MET A 135 -12.99 9.46 -2.93
N THR A 136 -13.68 10.55 -2.64
CA THR A 136 -13.45 11.89 -3.26
C THR A 136 -13.15 13.00 -2.25
N LYS A 137 -12.78 12.63 -1.02
CA LYS A 137 -12.52 13.58 0.09
C LYS A 137 -13.69 14.56 0.26
N ALA A 138 -14.85 14.04 0.66
CA ALA A 138 -16.08 14.80 0.88
C ALA A 138 -16.51 15.62 -0.36
N LEU A 139 -16.43 14.99 -1.54
CA LEU A 139 -16.69 15.56 -2.87
C LEU A 139 -15.81 16.77 -3.26
N SER A 140 -14.73 17.06 -2.53
CA SER A 140 -13.77 18.11 -2.90
C SER A 140 -12.82 17.70 -4.03
N ARG A 141 -12.74 16.40 -4.35
CA ARG A 141 -11.84 15.83 -5.35
C ARG A 141 -12.65 15.05 -6.39
N LEU A 142 -13.19 15.77 -7.37
CA LEU A 142 -13.97 15.16 -8.44
C LEU A 142 -13.07 14.57 -9.54
N PRO A 143 -13.45 13.44 -10.16
CA PRO A 143 -12.76 12.85 -11.31
C PRO A 143 -12.48 13.88 -12.40
N MET A 144 -11.24 13.92 -12.89
CA MET A 144 -10.84 14.76 -14.01
C MET A 144 -9.98 13.97 -14.98
N GLY A 145 -10.06 14.34 -16.26
CA GLY A 145 -9.36 13.64 -17.33
C GLY A 145 -8.00 14.25 -17.63
N THR A 146 -7.01 13.41 -17.91
CA THR A 146 -5.73 13.83 -18.49
C THR A 146 -5.26 12.80 -19.49
N SER A 147 -4.30 13.18 -20.35
CA SER A 147 -3.63 12.24 -21.24
C SER A 147 -2.90 11.12 -20.51
N GLU A 148 -2.48 11.35 -19.25
CA GLU A 148 -1.72 10.38 -18.45
C GLU A 148 -2.61 9.43 -17.63
N PHE A 149 -3.75 9.91 -17.12
CA PHE A 149 -4.62 9.15 -16.19
C PHE A 149 -5.96 8.71 -16.78
N GLY A 150 -6.20 9.03 -18.06
CA GLY A 150 -7.42 8.68 -18.78
C GLY A 150 -8.51 9.74 -18.68
N SER A 151 -9.66 9.46 -19.29
CA SER A 151 -10.85 10.32 -19.23
C SER A 151 -11.52 10.31 -17.85
N PRO A 152 -12.35 11.32 -17.52
CA PRO A 152 -13.13 11.31 -16.28
C PRO A 152 -13.95 10.02 -16.12
N ASP A 153 -14.55 9.52 -17.21
CA ASP A 153 -15.28 8.26 -17.25
C ASP A 153 -14.42 7.06 -16.87
N GLN A 154 -13.17 7.01 -17.34
CA GLN A 154 -12.24 5.93 -17.01
C GLN A 154 -11.85 5.97 -15.53
N VAL A 155 -11.60 7.17 -14.99
CA VAL A 155 -11.33 7.36 -13.56
C VAL A 155 -12.52 6.90 -12.70
N VAL A 156 -13.76 7.24 -13.08
CA VAL A 156 -14.97 6.78 -12.40
C VAL A 156 -15.09 5.25 -12.43
N ASN A 157 -14.84 4.62 -13.58
CA ASN A 157 -14.90 3.15 -13.68
C ASN A 157 -13.83 2.50 -12.79
N ASN A 158 -12.62 3.07 -12.75
CA ASN A 158 -11.55 2.61 -11.87
C ASN A 158 -11.94 2.71 -10.38
N MET A 159 -12.57 3.80 -9.96
CA MET A 159 -13.07 3.97 -8.59
C MET A 159 -14.11 2.91 -8.23
N ILE A 160 -15.03 2.61 -9.14
CA ILE A 160 -16.06 1.58 -8.94
C ILE A 160 -15.42 0.19 -8.83
N GLU A 161 -14.43 -0.11 -9.67
CA GLU A 161 -13.70 -1.38 -9.61
C GLU A 161 -12.92 -1.52 -8.29
N LEU A 162 -12.21 -0.46 -7.89
CA LEU A 162 -11.50 -0.39 -6.62
C LEU A 162 -12.45 -0.57 -5.43
N ALA A 163 -13.62 0.06 -5.46
CA ALA A 163 -14.64 -0.10 -4.43
C ALA A 163 -15.09 -1.56 -4.29
N LYS A 164 -15.34 -2.25 -5.41
CA LYS A 164 -15.70 -3.69 -5.40
C LYS A 164 -14.60 -4.55 -4.78
N VAL A 165 -13.34 -4.30 -5.14
CA VAL A 165 -12.20 -5.03 -4.57
C VAL A 165 -12.05 -4.74 -3.08
N PHE A 166 -12.15 -3.47 -2.68
CA PHE A 166 -12.05 -3.06 -1.28
C PHE A 166 -13.21 -3.58 -0.43
N GLY A 167 -14.41 -3.74 -1.00
CA GLY A 167 -15.52 -4.43 -0.36
C GLY A 167 -15.13 -5.83 0.11
N LYS A 168 -14.41 -6.60 -0.72
CA LYS A 168 -13.89 -7.93 -0.34
C LYS A 168 -12.91 -7.86 0.84
N VAL A 169 -12.05 -6.82 0.86
CA VAL A 169 -11.11 -6.57 1.97
C VAL A 169 -11.90 -6.27 3.25
N ARG A 170 -12.87 -5.35 3.22
CA ARG A 170 -13.72 -5.01 4.39
C ARG A 170 -14.48 -6.22 4.91
N THR A 171 -15.14 -7.00 4.05
CA THR A 171 -15.86 -8.21 4.43
C THR A 171 -14.94 -9.22 5.13
N LYS A 172 -13.76 -9.49 4.57
CA LYS A 172 -12.79 -10.43 5.17
C LYS A 172 -12.18 -9.92 6.47
N PHE A 173 -11.96 -8.62 6.59
CA PHE A 173 -11.38 -8.04 7.80
C PHE A 173 -12.36 -8.09 8.97
N GLY A 174 -13.65 -7.82 8.73
CA GLY A 174 -14.72 -7.97 9.71
C GLY A 174 -14.79 -6.88 10.79
N SER A 175 -13.95 -5.85 10.69
CA SER A 175 -13.97 -4.65 11.54
C SER A 175 -13.97 -3.38 10.65
N PRO A 176 -14.34 -2.20 11.18
CA PRO A 176 -14.26 -0.95 10.43
C PRO A 176 -12.84 -0.61 9.95
N ILE A 177 -12.72 -0.20 8.69
CA ILE A 177 -11.48 0.27 8.06
C ILE A 177 -11.66 1.73 7.65
N ALA A 178 -10.82 2.62 8.17
CA ALA A 178 -10.78 4.01 7.73
C ALA A 178 -10.00 4.16 6.43
N ILE A 179 -10.46 5.08 5.58
CA ILE A 179 -9.79 5.49 4.36
C ILE A 179 -9.15 6.86 4.63
N ASN A 180 -7.83 6.89 4.71
CA ASN A 180 -7.09 8.13 4.93
C ASN A 180 -6.97 8.94 3.64
N SER A 181 -6.85 8.26 2.50
CA SER A 181 -6.74 8.88 1.18
C SER A 181 -7.26 7.93 0.10
N ALA A 182 -7.90 8.48 -0.92
CA ALA A 182 -8.41 7.75 -2.07
C ALA A 182 -8.01 8.50 -3.35
N TYR A 183 -8.96 8.91 -4.19
CA TYR A 183 -8.61 9.63 -5.41
C TYR A 183 -7.93 10.98 -5.15
N ARG A 184 -6.92 11.30 -5.98
CA ARG A 184 -6.18 12.56 -5.97
C ARG A 184 -6.19 13.16 -7.38
N PRO A 185 -6.84 14.31 -7.60
CA PRO A 185 -6.78 15.01 -8.88
C PRO A 185 -5.33 15.20 -9.35
N PRO A 186 -5.01 14.94 -10.63
CA PRO A 186 -3.65 15.07 -11.17
C PRO A 186 -2.99 16.45 -10.98
N ASN A 187 -3.78 17.51 -10.86
CA ASN A 187 -3.31 18.87 -10.60
C ASN A 187 -2.88 19.11 -9.14
N LEU A 188 -3.14 18.17 -8.22
CA LEU A 188 -2.57 18.21 -6.88
C LEU A 188 -1.11 17.75 -6.93
N ALA A 189 -0.19 18.63 -6.52
CA ALA A 189 1.23 18.36 -6.40
C ALA A 189 1.55 17.49 -5.17
N ILE A 190 0.96 16.28 -5.12
CA ILE A 190 1.01 15.37 -3.98
C ILE A 190 1.37 13.97 -4.46
N GLY A 191 2.38 13.38 -3.82
CA GLY A 191 2.86 12.04 -4.11
C GLY A 191 3.59 11.95 -5.46
N VAL A 192 3.88 10.72 -5.88
CA VAL A 192 4.64 10.47 -7.11
C VAL A 192 3.86 10.80 -8.38
N SER A 193 4.57 11.20 -9.44
CA SER A 193 3.98 11.66 -10.70
C SER A 193 2.93 10.69 -11.24
N LYS A 194 3.26 9.40 -11.33
CA LYS A 194 2.42 8.31 -11.87
C LYS A 194 1.63 7.53 -10.81
N SER A 195 1.18 8.18 -9.74
CA SER A 195 0.48 7.52 -8.64
C SER A 195 -0.87 6.92 -9.09
N TYR A 196 -1.18 5.70 -8.63
CA TYR A 196 -2.49 5.07 -8.84
C TYR A 196 -3.66 5.79 -8.13
N HIS A 197 -3.38 6.66 -7.16
CA HIS A 197 -4.41 7.56 -6.61
C HIS A 197 -4.94 8.52 -7.69
N LYS A 198 -4.10 8.93 -8.65
CA LYS A 198 -4.48 9.88 -9.71
C LYS A 198 -5.34 9.26 -10.81
N SER A 199 -5.32 7.94 -10.95
CA SER A 199 -6.20 7.20 -11.84
C SER A 199 -7.43 6.62 -11.13
N GLY A 200 -7.61 6.88 -9.83
CA GLY A 200 -8.74 6.34 -9.04
C GLY A 200 -8.61 4.85 -8.72
N ARG A 201 -7.39 4.32 -8.68
CA ARG A 201 -7.08 2.89 -8.49
C ARG A 201 -6.44 2.55 -7.16
N ALA A 202 -6.28 3.51 -6.25
CA ALA A 202 -5.59 3.30 -4.99
C ALA A 202 -6.32 3.88 -3.76
N LEU A 203 -6.13 3.22 -2.62
CA LEU A 203 -6.55 3.67 -1.29
C LEU A 203 -5.38 3.59 -0.33
N ASP A 204 -5.30 4.56 0.59
CA ASP A 204 -4.51 4.47 1.81
C ASP A 204 -5.48 4.19 2.97
N VAL A 205 -5.35 3.03 3.61
CA VAL A 205 -6.33 2.48 4.55
C VAL A 205 -5.72 2.11 5.88
N ARG A 206 -6.50 2.14 6.96
CA ARG A 206 -6.06 1.68 8.27
C ARG A 206 -7.19 1.05 9.09
N PRO A 207 -6.87 0.13 10.00
CA PRO A 207 -7.89 -0.49 10.83
C PRO A 207 -8.27 0.46 11.98
N LEU A 208 -9.56 0.57 12.28
CA LEU A 208 -10.02 1.35 13.44
C LEU A 208 -9.84 0.60 14.77
N ASP A 209 -9.76 -0.73 14.73
CA ASP A 209 -9.46 -1.57 15.90
C ASP A 209 -7.96 -1.69 16.20
N GLY A 210 -7.10 -1.00 15.44
CA GLY A 210 -5.65 -1.02 15.60
C GLY A 210 -4.96 -2.29 15.07
N ASN A 211 -5.69 -3.26 14.52
CA ASN A 211 -5.12 -4.53 14.07
C ASN A 211 -4.50 -4.44 12.66
N PHE A 212 -3.40 -3.71 12.55
CA PHE A 212 -2.66 -3.50 11.30
C PHE A 212 -2.16 -4.81 10.69
N LYS A 213 -1.73 -5.76 11.52
CA LYS A 213 -1.26 -7.08 11.08
C LYS A 213 -2.37 -7.85 10.37
N LYS A 214 -3.52 -8.04 11.02
CA LYS A 214 -4.67 -8.74 10.40
C LYS A 214 -5.14 -8.02 9.14
N LEU A 215 -5.14 -6.68 9.13
CA LEU A 215 -5.51 -5.94 7.92
C LEU A 215 -4.55 -6.23 6.76
N LEU A 216 -3.24 -6.27 7.01
CA LEU A 216 -2.24 -6.61 5.99
C LEU A 216 -2.43 -8.03 5.47
N GLU A 217 -2.64 -9.01 6.35
CA GLU A 217 -2.91 -10.41 5.97
C GLU A 217 -4.15 -10.52 5.06
N VAL A 218 -5.23 -9.81 5.42
CA VAL A 218 -6.45 -9.77 4.61
C VAL A 218 -6.23 -9.10 3.25
N ILE A 219 -5.48 -7.99 3.21
CA ILE A 219 -5.11 -7.31 1.97
C ILE A 219 -4.32 -8.26 1.04
N GLN A 220 -3.36 -8.99 1.59
CA GLN A 220 -2.54 -9.96 0.85
C GLN A 220 -3.38 -11.14 0.32
N ALA A 221 -4.39 -11.56 1.08
CA ALA A 221 -5.31 -12.64 0.72
C ALA A 221 -6.34 -12.27 -0.37
N VAL A 222 -6.50 -10.98 -0.71
CA VAL A 222 -7.35 -10.54 -1.83
C VAL A 222 -6.51 -10.46 -3.11
N PRO A 223 -6.70 -11.39 -4.08
CA PRO A 223 -5.81 -11.52 -5.24
C PRO A 223 -5.84 -10.33 -6.20
N GLU A 224 -6.91 -9.55 -6.20
CA GLU A 224 -7.11 -8.38 -7.06
C GLU A 224 -6.39 -7.14 -6.54
N VAL A 225 -6.09 -7.07 -5.24
CA VAL A 225 -5.13 -6.07 -4.76
C VAL A 225 -3.77 -6.46 -5.32
N LYS A 226 -3.14 -5.60 -6.11
CA LYS A 226 -1.87 -5.92 -6.77
C LYS A 226 -0.73 -5.05 -6.29
N GLY A 227 -0.95 -3.77 -6.01
CA GLY A 227 0.04 -2.96 -5.31
C GLY A 227 -0.26 -2.90 -3.82
N ILE A 228 0.75 -3.16 -3.00
CA ILE A 228 0.67 -3.04 -1.55
C ILE A 228 1.82 -2.14 -1.09
N GLY A 229 1.52 -0.93 -0.64
CA GLY A 229 2.51 -0.08 0.00
C GLY A 229 2.52 -0.32 1.51
N VAL A 230 3.61 -0.90 2.01
CA VAL A 230 3.79 -1.24 3.42
C VAL A 230 4.35 -0.02 4.15
N ALA A 231 3.46 0.90 4.55
CA ALA A 231 3.83 2.09 5.32
C ALA A 231 3.97 1.78 6.82
N GLY A 232 3.13 0.89 7.35
CA GLY A 232 3.21 0.41 8.73
C GLY A 232 2.33 1.19 9.70
N PRO A 233 2.14 0.67 10.93
CA PRO A 233 1.55 1.44 12.03
C PRO A 233 2.29 2.75 12.30
N SER A 234 3.61 2.80 12.06
CA SER A 234 4.46 3.97 12.23
C SER A 234 4.05 5.13 11.32
N ARG A 235 3.48 4.84 10.13
CA ARG A 235 2.89 5.83 9.23
C ARG A 235 1.36 5.87 9.28
N GLY A 236 0.75 4.92 9.97
CA GLY A 236 -0.67 4.90 10.27
C GLY A 236 -1.56 4.42 9.13
N PHE A 237 -1.03 3.77 8.08
CA PHE A 237 -1.84 3.20 6.99
C PHE A 237 -1.12 2.07 6.23
N TRP A 238 -1.89 1.35 5.42
CA TRP A 238 -1.45 0.53 4.31
C TRP A 238 -1.94 1.13 3.01
N HIS A 239 -1.09 1.17 2.01
CA HIS A 239 -1.54 1.51 0.66
C HIS A 239 -1.96 0.25 -0.07
N ILE A 240 -3.05 0.34 -0.82
CA ILE A 240 -3.51 -0.70 -1.74
C ILE A 240 -3.84 -0.09 -3.09
N ASP A 241 -3.52 -0.81 -4.16
CA ASP A 241 -3.98 -0.46 -5.50
C ASP A 241 -4.31 -1.68 -6.37
N ILE A 242 -5.18 -1.45 -7.36
CA ILE A 242 -5.60 -2.42 -8.38
C ILE A 242 -4.88 -2.14 -9.70
N ARG A 243 -3.56 -2.33 -9.73
CA ARG A 243 -2.76 -2.29 -10.96
C ARG A 243 -2.91 -3.56 -11.80
N SER A 244 -2.63 -3.45 -13.09
CA SER A 244 -2.46 -4.61 -13.97
C SER A 244 -1.11 -5.30 -13.73
N GLY A 245 -1.05 -6.60 -14.00
CA GLY A 245 0.19 -7.38 -13.94
C GLY A 245 0.40 -8.12 -12.62
N GLN A 246 1.67 -8.38 -12.31
CA GLN A 246 2.06 -9.12 -11.11
C GLN A 246 1.87 -8.28 -9.84
N ARG A 247 1.69 -8.96 -8.71
CA ARG A 247 1.62 -8.30 -7.40
C ARG A 247 2.98 -7.67 -7.06
N VAL A 248 2.96 -6.45 -6.55
CA VAL A 248 4.13 -5.67 -6.13
C VAL A 248 3.89 -5.16 -4.72
N SER A 249 4.90 -5.26 -3.86
CA SER A 249 4.84 -4.76 -2.47
C SER A 249 5.98 -3.78 -2.22
N PHE A 250 5.68 -2.50 -1.99
CA PHE A 250 6.69 -1.44 -1.89
C PHE A 250 6.62 -0.73 -0.53
N ARG A 251 7.66 0.03 -0.17
CA ARG A 251 7.67 0.80 1.07
C ARG A 251 7.21 2.24 0.84
N TYR A 252 6.51 2.78 1.83
CA TYR A 252 6.27 4.22 1.98
C TYR A 252 7.29 4.84 2.92
#